data_AF-G4NHK8-F1
#
_entry.id   AF-G4NHK8-F1
#
_cell.length_a   1.000
_cell.length_b   1.000
_cell.length_c   1.000
_cell.angle_alpha   90.00
_cell.angle_beta   90.00
_cell.angle_gamma   90.00
#
_symmetry.space_group_name_H-M   'P 1'
#
loop_
_entity.id
_entity.type
_entity.pdbx_description
1 polymer ?
#
loop_
_entity_poly.entity_id
_entity_poly.type
_entity_poly.pdbx_seq_one_letter_code
_entity_poly.pdbx_strand_id
1 'polypeptide(L)'
;KDVLFFSVDLPPQMVIDTLENTFKNSAPEIARVYKNLKQQGRVYRNFHVTLMHKSDANASPANMQLWSTYTQMVRAQSNTKAEGTSSRLLGICDVRLKRIVFNDRVMAIVVTLNDWNNQWKSTNAIPHITIGTRDRSVPPKESNTLLHLWAEGEYNHQQDTIREIAIPTSPVIEGEVKAIFEKV
;
A
#
# COMPACT_ATOMS: atom_id res chain seq x y z
N LYS A 1 18.31 13.12 8.62
CA LYS A 1 17.99 12.15 7.55
C LYS A 1 16.88 12.74 6.71
N ASP A 2 16.99 12.65 5.38
CA ASP A 2 15.93 13.10 4.48
C ASP A 2 14.75 12.12 4.52
N VAL A 3 13.54 12.66 4.37
CA VAL A 3 12.32 11.84 4.23
C VAL A 3 12.33 11.20 2.85
N LEU A 4 12.26 9.87 2.79
CA LEU A 4 12.18 9.10 1.56
C LEU A 4 10.73 9.02 1.05
N PHE A 5 9.78 8.74 1.95
CA PHE A 5 8.35 8.67 1.63
C PHE A 5 7.49 8.75 2.88
N PHE A 6 6.19 8.94 2.67
CA PHE A 6 5.15 8.90 3.70
C PHE A 6 4.24 7.70 3.48
N SER A 7 3.83 7.04 4.55
CA SER A 7 2.96 5.85 4.51
C SER A 7 1.93 5.82 5.62
N VAL A 8 0.89 5.01 5.42
CA VAL A 8 0.03 4.50 6.50
C VAL A 8 0.41 3.04 6.74
N ASP A 9 1.10 2.77 7.83
CA ASP A 9 1.53 1.42 8.23
C ASP A 9 0.38 0.69 8.92
N LEU A 10 0.14 -0.55 8.53
CA LEU A 10 -0.97 -1.36 9.04
C LEU A 10 -0.48 -2.53 9.89
N PRO A 11 -1.21 -2.92 10.95
CA PRO A 11 -0.92 -4.12 11.72
C PRO A 11 -0.89 -5.37 10.83
N PRO A 12 0.24 -6.11 10.75
CA PRO A 12 0.37 -7.19 9.78
C PRO A 12 -0.66 -8.31 9.92
N GLN A 13 -1.00 -8.66 11.17
CA GLN A 13 -1.97 -9.72 11.44
C GLN A 13 -3.35 -9.42 10.85
N MET A 14 -3.81 -8.17 10.92
CA MET A 14 -5.12 -7.76 10.38
C MET A 14 -5.18 -7.91 8.86
N VAL A 15 -4.09 -7.57 8.17
CA VAL A 15 -3.98 -7.73 6.70
C VAL A 15 -3.91 -9.21 6.34
N ILE A 16 -3.09 -10.00 7.05
CA ILE A 16 -2.95 -11.44 6.83
C ILE A 16 -4.30 -12.15 7.07
N ASP A 17 -4.99 -11.88 8.17
CA ASP A 17 -6.29 -12.48 8.48
C ASP A 17 -7.34 -12.15 7.41
N THR A 18 -7.31 -10.91 6.89
CA THR A 18 -8.18 -10.53 5.77
C THR A 18 -7.88 -11.35 4.52
N LEU A 19 -6.61 -11.55 4.17
CA LEU A 19 -6.20 -12.37 3.04
C LEU A 19 -6.62 -13.83 3.24
N GLU A 20 -6.31 -14.43 4.39
CA GLU A 20 -6.67 -15.81 4.71
C GLU A 20 -8.18 -16.03 4.64
N ASN A 21 -8.98 -15.15 5.25
CA ASN A 21 -10.44 -15.26 5.23
C ASN A 21 -11.02 -15.08 3.83
N THR A 22 -10.45 -14.18 3.02
CA THR A 22 -10.92 -13.94 1.66
C THR A 22 -10.61 -15.14 0.75
N PHE A 23 -9.39 -15.67 0.81
CA PHE A 23 -8.98 -16.81 -0.03
C PHE A 23 -9.47 -18.17 0.47
N LYS A 24 -9.81 -18.31 1.75
CA LYS A 24 -10.45 -19.52 2.28
C LYS A 24 -11.84 -19.74 1.69
N ASN A 25 -12.56 -18.66 1.38
CA ASN A 25 -13.93 -18.68 0.85
C ASN A 25 -13.99 -18.50 -0.68
N SER A 26 -12.84 -18.50 -1.36
CA SER A 26 -12.78 -18.32 -2.82
C SER A 26 -12.67 -19.65 -3.56
N ALA A 27 -12.92 -19.61 -4.87
CA ALA A 27 -12.79 -20.78 -5.72
C ALA A 27 -11.34 -21.31 -5.74
N PRO A 28 -11.11 -22.63 -5.84
CA PRO A 28 -9.78 -23.24 -5.72
C PRO A 28 -8.72 -22.65 -6.67
N GLU A 29 -9.11 -22.29 -7.88
CA GLU A 29 -8.25 -21.69 -8.89
C GLU A 29 -7.76 -20.28 -8.51
N ILE A 30 -8.61 -19.51 -7.81
CA ILE A 30 -8.28 -18.18 -7.29
C ILE A 30 -7.38 -18.30 -6.05
N ALA A 31 -7.70 -19.23 -5.15
CA ALA A 31 -6.92 -19.50 -3.95
C ALA A 31 -5.48 -19.98 -4.26
N ARG A 32 -5.26 -20.62 -5.41
CA ARG A 32 -3.94 -21.16 -5.80
C ARG A 32 -2.85 -20.09 -5.88
N VAL A 33 -3.17 -18.90 -6.40
CA VAL A 33 -2.17 -17.82 -6.56
C VAL A 33 -1.66 -17.35 -5.20
N TYR A 34 -2.57 -17.07 -4.27
CA TYR A 34 -2.20 -16.68 -2.91
C TYR A 34 -1.43 -17.79 -2.18
N LYS A 35 -1.85 -19.06 -2.32
CA LYS A 35 -1.13 -20.20 -1.74
C LYS A 35 0.30 -20.30 -2.26
N ASN A 36 0.53 -20.09 -3.56
CA ASN A 36 1.86 -20.10 -4.15
C ASN A 36 2.74 -18.98 -3.58
N LEU A 37 2.24 -17.74 -3.49
CA LEU A 37 2.97 -16.63 -2.89
C LEU A 37 3.33 -16.93 -1.42
N LYS A 38 2.39 -17.49 -0.66
CA LYS A 38 2.61 -17.85 0.74
C LYS A 38 3.67 -18.94 0.91
N GLN A 39 3.56 -20.04 0.16
CA GLN A 39 4.50 -21.16 0.21
C GLN A 39 5.93 -20.77 -0.17
N GLN A 40 6.07 -19.85 -1.12
CA GLN A 40 7.37 -19.33 -1.55
C GLN A 40 7.92 -18.22 -0.64
N GLY A 41 7.22 -17.88 0.45
CA GLY A 41 7.62 -16.79 1.35
C GLY A 41 7.63 -15.42 0.67
N ARG A 42 6.75 -15.22 -0.32
CA ARG A 42 6.64 -14.01 -1.14
C ARG A 42 5.61 -13.01 -0.64
N VAL A 43 4.73 -13.42 0.27
CA VAL A 43 3.88 -12.49 1.01
C VAL A 43 4.76 -11.66 1.93
N TYR A 44 4.62 -10.33 1.85
CA TYR A 44 5.38 -9.40 2.67
C TYR A 44 5.00 -9.52 4.14
N ARG A 45 5.87 -9.01 5.02
CA ARG A 45 5.67 -9.04 6.48
C ARG A 45 5.23 -7.69 7.04
N ASN A 46 5.48 -6.62 6.30
CA ASN A 46 5.11 -5.26 6.65
C ASN A 46 4.20 -4.72 5.54
N PHE A 47 3.04 -4.20 5.94
CA PHE A 47 2.04 -3.70 5.01
C PHE A 47 1.84 -2.22 5.25
N HIS A 48 1.82 -1.47 4.16
CA HIS A 48 1.59 -0.04 4.21
C HIS A 48 0.87 0.42 2.96
N VAL A 49 0.12 1.51 3.11
CA VAL A 49 -0.37 2.32 2.00
C VAL A 49 0.62 3.43 1.78
N THR A 50 1.18 3.56 0.58
CA THR A 50 2.04 4.69 0.26
C THR A 50 1.18 5.94 0.10
N LEU A 51 1.49 6.99 0.86
CA LEU A 51 0.89 8.31 0.66
C LEU A 51 1.67 9.06 -0.43
N MET A 52 2.99 9.15 -0.30
CA MET A 52 3.78 9.92 -1.25
C MET A 52 5.27 9.59 -1.17
N HIS A 53 5.92 9.33 -2.32
CA HIS A 53 7.38 9.24 -2.41
C HIS A 53 8.02 10.61 -2.67
N LYS A 54 9.27 10.78 -2.23
CA LYS A 54 10.11 11.96 -2.54
C LYS A 54 10.24 12.20 -4.04
N SER A 55 10.27 11.13 -4.85
CA SER A 55 10.29 11.22 -6.32
C SER A 55 9.08 11.94 -6.91
N ASP A 56 7.94 11.88 -6.22
CA ASP A 56 6.66 12.39 -6.72
C ASP A 56 6.40 13.82 -6.25
N ALA A 57 7.26 14.35 -5.35
CA ALA A 57 7.15 15.68 -4.75
C ALA A 57 6.99 16.80 -5.77
N ASN A 58 7.71 16.71 -6.88
CA ASN A 58 7.76 17.77 -7.89
C ASN A 58 6.93 17.47 -9.14
N ALA A 59 6.11 16.40 -9.13
CA ALA A 59 5.35 15.99 -10.30
C ALA A 59 4.19 16.94 -10.66
N SER A 60 3.69 17.72 -9.69
CA SER A 60 2.65 18.72 -9.89
C SER A 60 2.67 19.79 -8.78
N PRO A 61 2.04 20.97 -8.98
CA PRO A 61 1.87 21.96 -7.91
C PRO A 61 1.15 21.42 -6.68
N ALA A 62 0.13 20.57 -6.88
CA ALA A 62 -0.60 19.94 -5.78
C ALA A 62 0.29 18.97 -4.98
N ASN A 63 1.16 18.21 -5.66
CA ASN A 63 2.13 17.33 -5.00
C ASN A 63 3.16 18.14 -4.21
N MET A 64 3.68 19.24 -4.77
CA MET A 64 4.62 20.12 -4.07
C MET A 64 4.01 20.68 -2.79
N GLN A 65 2.75 21.12 -2.86
CA GLN A 65 2.00 21.59 -1.69
C GLN A 65 1.82 20.47 -0.65
N LEU A 66 1.39 19.28 -1.07
CA LEU A 66 1.18 18.14 -0.18
C LEU A 66 2.48 17.71 0.53
N TRP A 67 3.58 17.61 -0.22
CA TRP A 67 4.90 17.28 0.32
C TRP A 67 5.36 18.33 1.34
N SER A 68 5.16 19.61 1.04
CA SER A 68 5.44 20.72 1.97
C SER A 68 4.63 20.58 3.26
N THR A 69 3.33 20.28 3.16
CA THR A 69 2.46 20.05 4.32
C THR A 69 2.97 18.90 5.20
N TYR A 70 3.27 17.74 4.63
CA TYR A 70 3.74 16.60 5.42
C TYR A 70 5.13 16.83 6.02
N THR A 71 6.05 17.44 5.28
CA THR A 71 7.39 17.77 5.82
C THR A 71 7.34 18.83 6.92
N GLN A 72 6.38 19.76 6.87
CA GLN A 72 6.12 20.67 7.99
C GLN A 72 5.64 19.93 9.25
N MET A 73 4.75 18.93 9.11
CA MET A 73 4.34 18.08 10.24
C MET A 73 5.53 17.33 10.87
N VAL A 74 6.43 16.79 10.03
CA VAL A 74 7.67 16.14 10.50
C VAL A 74 8.53 17.10 11.33
N ARG A 75 8.65 18.37 10.90
CA ARG A 75 9.40 19.42 11.61
C ARG A 75 8.71 19.88 12.88
N ALA A 76 7.39 20.01 12.89
CA ALA A 76 6.64 20.40 14.09
C ALA A 76 6.83 19.40 15.24
N GLN A 77 7.06 18.13 14.91
CA GLN A 77 7.34 17.08 15.90
C GLN A 77 8.83 16.94 16.28
N SER A 78 9.75 17.71 15.69
CA SER A 78 11.20 17.54 15.95
C SER A 78 11.68 17.96 17.33
N ASN A 79 10.80 18.50 18.18
CA ASN A 79 11.11 18.79 19.58
C ASN A 79 11.16 17.53 20.46
N THR A 80 10.77 16.36 19.95
CA THR A 80 10.95 15.07 20.64
C THR A 80 12.20 14.37 20.13
N LYS A 81 13.15 14.10 21.04
CA LYS A 81 14.42 13.42 20.75
C LYS A 81 14.17 12.00 20.22
N ALA A 82 14.09 11.85 18.91
CA ALA A 82 14.18 10.56 18.22
C ALA A 82 15.40 10.56 17.30
N GLU A 83 16.58 10.78 17.87
CA GLU A 83 17.84 10.52 17.17
C GLU A 83 18.00 9.01 17.00
N GLY A 84 18.17 8.55 15.76
CA GLY A 84 18.44 7.16 15.43
C GLY A 84 17.30 6.36 14.79
N THR A 85 16.04 6.84 14.82
CA THR A 85 14.92 6.08 14.23
C THR A 85 14.94 6.12 12.70
N SER A 86 14.41 5.06 12.05
CA SER A 86 14.22 4.96 10.60
C SER A 86 12.88 5.56 10.14
N SER A 87 12.01 5.91 11.09
CA SER A 87 10.68 6.48 10.83
C SER A 87 10.24 7.43 11.94
N ARG A 88 9.18 8.21 11.67
CA ARG A 88 8.52 9.11 12.62
C ARG A 88 7.00 9.03 12.49
N LEU A 89 6.29 8.85 13.60
CA LEU A 89 4.82 8.81 13.68
C LEU A 89 4.22 10.21 13.57
N LEU A 90 3.39 10.45 12.55
CA LEU A 90 2.75 11.73 12.27
C LEU A 90 1.28 11.78 12.71
N GLY A 91 0.62 10.63 12.83
CA GLY A 91 -0.78 10.53 13.21
C GLY A 91 -1.37 9.16 12.91
N ILE A 92 -2.69 9.11 12.85
CA ILE A 92 -3.47 7.89 12.60
C ILE A 92 -4.36 8.12 11.38
N CYS A 93 -4.58 7.08 10.59
CA CYS A 93 -5.50 7.08 9.46
C CYS A 93 -6.16 5.71 9.32
N ASP A 94 -7.49 5.68 9.30
CA ASP A 94 -8.25 4.46 9.04
C ASP A 94 -8.14 4.07 7.57
N VAL A 95 -7.89 2.80 7.31
CA VAL A 95 -7.78 2.24 5.96
C VAL A 95 -8.85 1.19 5.76
N ARG A 96 -9.75 1.40 4.79
CA ARG A 96 -10.77 0.43 4.42
C ARG A 96 -10.26 -0.45 3.29
N LEU A 97 -10.21 -1.76 3.53
CA LEU A 97 -9.82 -2.75 2.52
C LEU A 97 -11.01 -3.06 1.60
N LYS A 98 -10.83 -2.99 0.28
CA LYS A 98 -11.94 -3.11 -0.70
C LYS A 98 -11.87 -4.41 -1.48
N ARG A 99 -10.81 -4.59 -2.26
CA ARG A 99 -10.67 -5.70 -3.23
C ARG A 99 -9.22 -6.12 -3.30
N ILE A 100 -8.97 -7.40 -3.54
CA ILE A 100 -7.65 -7.91 -3.86
C ILE A 100 -7.57 -8.00 -5.38
N VAL A 101 -6.56 -7.37 -5.98
CA VAL A 101 -6.30 -7.39 -7.42
C VAL A 101 -4.93 -8.02 -7.64
N PHE A 102 -4.83 -8.95 -8.58
CA PHE A 102 -3.60 -9.69 -8.81
C PHE A 102 -3.52 -10.25 -10.24
N ASN A 103 -2.29 -10.52 -10.66
CA ASN A 103 -1.97 -11.36 -11.81
C ASN A 103 -0.90 -12.38 -11.40
N ASP A 104 -0.23 -13.02 -12.36
CA ASP A 104 0.82 -14.01 -12.07
C ASP A 104 2.14 -13.39 -11.57
N ARG A 105 2.25 -12.05 -11.56
CA ARG A 105 3.46 -11.30 -11.16
C ARG A 105 3.34 -10.62 -9.80
N VAL A 106 2.21 -9.96 -9.54
CA VAL A 106 2.04 -9.10 -8.35
C VAL A 106 0.61 -9.19 -7.81
N MET A 107 0.49 -9.04 -6.49
CA MET A 107 -0.79 -8.98 -5.77
C MET A 107 -0.85 -7.72 -4.92
N ALA A 108 -1.98 -7.03 -4.97
CA ALA A 108 -2.24 -5.83 -4.17
C ALA A 108 -3.67 -5.83 -3.61
N ILE A 109 -3.88 -5.12 -2.50
CA ILE A 109 -5.21 -4.79 -1.98
C ILE A 109 -5.51 -3.34 -2.32
N VAL A 110 -6.60 -3.10 -3.04
CA VAL A 110 -7.17 -1.76 -3.24
C VAL A 110 -7.80 -1.29 -1.94
N VAL A 111 -7.50 -0.06 -1.55
CA VAL A 111 -7.99 0.52 -0.30
C VAL A 111 -8.56 1.93 -0.50
N THR A 112 -9.30 2.40 0.49
CA THR A 112 -9.63 3.82 0.64
C THR A 112 -9.13 4.30 1.99
N LEU A 113 -8.54 5.51 2.01
CA LEU A 113 -8.22 6.21 3.25
C LEU A 113 -9.51 6.82 3.79
N ASN A 114 -9.93 6.38 4.97
CA ASN A 114 -11.08 6.94 5.69
C ASN A 114 -10.61 8.11 6.54
N ASP A 115 -10.28 9.21 5.87
CA ASP A 115 -9.70 10.36 6.52
C ASP A 115 -10.68 11.53 6.60
N TRP A 116 -11.40 11.62 7.72
CA TRP A 116 -12.55 12.53 7.85
C TRP A 116 -12.15 14.01 7.86
N ASN A 117 -10.90 14.31 8.20
CA ASN A 117 -10.36 15.67 8.20
C ASN A 117 -9.62 16.03 6.89
N ASN A 118 -9.54 15.10 5.93
CA ASN A 118 -8.88 15.26 4.62
C ASN A 118 -7.40 15.71 4.71
N GLN A 119 -6.74 15.36 5.81
CA GLN A 119 -5.32 15.54 6.11
C GLN A 119 -4.41 14.59 5.31
N TRP A 120 -4.83 13.34 5.12
CA TRP A 120 -4.04 12.25 4.52
C TRP A 120 -4.53 11.91 3.11
N LYS A 121 -3.66 12.16 2.15
CA LYS A 121 -3.86 11.87 0.72
C LYS A 121 -2.73 11.01 0.18
N SER A 122 -3.09 10.08 -0.69
CA SER A 122 -2.14 9.36 -1.54
C SER A 122 -2.00 10.07 -2.88
N THR A 123 -0.78 10.08 -3.39
CA THR A 123 -0.43 10.51 -4.75
C THR A 123 -0.61 9.40 -5.78
N ASN A 124 -0.75 8.15 -5.33
CA ASN A 124 -1.15 7.05 -6.20
C ASN A 124 -2.62 7.23 -6.58
N ALA A 125 -2.94 7.15 -7.87
CA ALA A 125 -4.32 7.25 -8.36
C ALA A 125 -5.25 6.22 -7.72
N ILE A 126 -4.73 5.02 -7.44
CA ILE A 126 -5.43 3.95 -6.72
C ILE A 126 -4.60 3.64 -5.46
N PRO A 127 -5.02 4.12 -4.28
CA PRO A 127 -4.39 3.75 -3.02
C PRO A 127 -4.45 2.24 -2.82
N HIS A 128 -3.33 1.64 -2.44
CA HIS A 128 -3.23 0.20 -2.33
C HIS A 128 -2.15 -0.24 -1.34
N ILE A 129 -2.22 -1.51 -0.96
CA ILE A 129 -1.21 -2.25 -0.21
C ILE A 129 -0.62 -3.29 -1.16
N THR A 130 0.70 -3.28 -1.36
CA THR A 130 1.35 -4.38 -2.10
C THR A 130 1.51 -5.58 -1.18
N ILE A 131 0.99 -6.74 -1.57
CA ILE A 131 0.99 -7.97 -0.75
C ILE A 131 2.22 -8.82 -1.01
N GLY A 132 2.64 -8.89 -2.26
CA GLY A 132 3.79 -9.68 -2.65
C GLY A 132 4.01 -9.67 -4.15
N THR A 133 5.21 -10.08 -4.53
CA THR A 133 5.61 -10.24 -5.92
C THR A 133 6.08 -11.67 -6.13
N ARG A 134 5.90 -12.21 -7.34
CA ARG A 134 6.28 -13.57 -7.71
C ARG A 134 7.71 -13.90 -7.31
N ASP A 135 8.63 -12.99 -7.60
CA ASP A 135 10.04 -13.13 -7.29
C ASP A 135 10.75 -11.77 -7.24
N ARG A 136 12.07 -11.77 -7.01
CA ARG A 136 12.87 -10.55 -6.84
C ARG A 136 13.09 -9.76 -8.14
N SER A 137 12.83 -10.35 -9.31
CA SER A 137 12.88 -9.65 -10.59
C SER A 137 11.68 -8.74 -10.82
N VAL A 138 10.60 -8.94 -10.05
CA VAL A 138 9.37 -8.14 -10.11
C VAL A 138 9.42 -7.07 -9.02
N PRO A 139 9.63 -5.78 -9.36
CA PRO A 139 9.67 -4.71 -8.38
C PRO A 139 8.27 -4.43 -7.82
N PRO A 140 8.14 -4.06 -6.53
CA PRO A 140 6.85 -3.79 -5.90
C PRO A 140 6.02 -2.72 -6.63
N LYS A 141 6.67 -1.74 -7.26
CA LYS A 141 6.01 -0.65 -8.00
C LYS A 141 5.12 -1.12 -9.15
N GLU A 142 5.29 -2.36 -9.65
CA GLU A 142 4.40 -2.96 -10.66
C GLU A 142 2.95 -3.06 -10.18
N SER A 143 2.68 -3.01 -8.87
CA SER A 143 1.30 -2.91 -8.35
C SER A 143 0.56 -1.67 -8.86
N ASN A 144 1.25 -0.54 -9.07
CA ASN A 144 0.64 0.65 -9.68
C ASN A 144 0.19 0.38 -11.11
N THR A 145 1.06 -0.27 -11.90
CA THR A 145 0.77 -0.63 -13.29
C THR A 145 -0.39 -1.63 -13.36
N LEU A 146 -0.37 -2.68 -12.53
CA LEU A 146 -1.46 -3.65 -12.42
C LEU A 146 -2.80 -2.95 -12.16
N LEU A 147 -2.84 -2.04 -11.19
CA LEU A 147 -4.08 -1.38 -10.78
C LEU A 147 -4.57 -0.37 -11.81
N HIS A 148 -3.67 0.29 -12.54
CA HIS A 148 -4.04 1.15 -13.65
C HIS A 148 -4.75 0.36 -14.77
N LEU A 149 -4.13 -0.73 -15.24
CA LEU A 149 -4.70 -1.62 -16.24
C LEU A 149 -6.03 -2.23 -15.78
N TRP A 150 -6.12 -2.64 -14.50
CA TRP A 150 -7.36 -3.12 -13.89
C TRP A 150 -8.49 -2.08 -13.96
N ALA A 151 -8.18 -0.80 -13.67
CA ALA A 151 -9.17 0.26 -13.68
C ALA A 151 -9.62 0.68 -15.09
N GLU A 152 -8.78 0.47 -16.10
CA GLU A 152 -9.10 0.68 -17.52
C GLU A 152 -9.91 -0.48 -18.13
N GLY A 153 -10.09 -1.57 -17.38
CA GLY A 153 -10.81 -2.76 -17.86
C GLY A 153 -9.98 -3.66 -18.76
N GLU A 154 -8.65 -3.50 -18.77
CA GLU A 154 -7.73 -4.30 -19.57
C GLU A 154 -7.47 -5.69 -18.94
N TYR A 155 -8.52 -6.48 -18.75
CA TYR A 155 -8.42 -7.79 -18.09
C TYR A 155 -7.66 -8.84 -18.92
N ASN A 156 -7.43 -8.61 -20.23
CA ASN A 156 -7.03 -9.66 -21.19
C ASN A 156 -5.95 -9.27 -22.24
N HIS A 157 -5.23 -8.16 -22.09
CA HIS A 157 -4.17 -7.82 -23.04
C HIS A 157 -2.82 -8.43 -22.60
N GLN A 158 -2.45 -9.55 -23.24
CA GLN A 158 -1.16 -10.27 -23.16
C GLN A 158 -0.87 -11.04 -21.86
N GLN A 159 -0.76 -12.37 -21.95
CA GLN A 159 -0.16 -13.38 -21.04
C GLN A 159 -0.41 -13.34 -19.51
N ASP A 160 -0.87 -12.25 -18.91
CA ASP A 160 -1.06 -12.03 -17.48
C ASP A 160 -2.51 -11.57 -17.21
N THR A 161 -3.47 -12.51 -17.25
CA THR A 161 -4.88 -12.20 -16.95
C THR A 161 -5.02 -11.57 -15.57
N ILE A 162 -5.49 -10.32 -15.52
CA ILE A 162 -5.77 -9.58 -14.28
C ILE A 162 -7.02 -10.18 -13.65
N ARG A 163 -6.94 -10.47 -12.36
CA ARG A 163 -8.04 -11.04 -11.57
C ARG A 163 -8.30 -10.20 -10.35
N GLU A 164 -9.52 -10.27 -9.87
CA GLU A 164 -9.93 -9.61 -8.65
C GLU A 164 -10.83 -10.48 -7.79
N ILE A 165 -10.79 -10.22 -6.48
CA ILE A 165 -11.74 -10.77 -5.51
C ILE A 165 -12.17 -9.66 -4.55
N ALA A 166 -13.47 -9.51 -4.37
CA ALA A 166 -14.02 -8.58 -3.39
C ALA A 166 -13.74 -9.07 -1.97
N ILE A 167 -13.44 -8.16 -1.04
CA ILE A 167 -13.29 -8.48 0.38
C ILE A 167 -14.68 -8.31 1.03
N PRO A 168 -15.38 -9.40 1.41
CA PRO A 168 -16.81 -9.34 1.72
C PRO A 168 -17.19 -8.37 2.85
N THR A 169 -16.40 -8.33 3.93
CA THR A 169 -16.66 -7.45 5.08
C THR A 169 -16.13 -6.03 4.89
N SER A 170 -15.29 -5.80 3.86
CA SER A 170 -14.57 -4.56 3.61
C SER A 170 -14.08 -3.89 4.90
N PRO A 171 -13.22 -4.58 5.69
CA PRO A 171 -12.88 -4.16 7.05
C PRO A 171 -12.14 -2.82 7.03
N VAL A 172 -12.33 -2.06 8.08
CA VAL A 172 -11.57 -0.84 8.37
C VAL A 172 -10.49 -1.20 9.38
N ILE A 173 -9.25 -0.83 9.09
CA ILE A 173 -8.09 -1.08 9.93
C ILE A 173 -7.47 0.26 10.27
N GLU A 174 -7.32 0.55 11.56
CA GLU A 174 -6.58 1.71 12.03
C GLU A 174 -5.09 1.55 11.69
N GLY A 175 -4.50 2.57 11.06
CA GLY A 175 -3.10 2.57 10.65
C GLY A 175 -2.33 3.77 11.16
N GLU A 176 -1.03 3.59 11.30
CA GLU A 176 -0.10 4.63 11.76
C GLU A 176 0.47 5.39 10.57
N VAL A 177 0.24 6.70 10.50
CA VAL A 177 0.84 7.55 9.48
C VAL A 177 2.28 7.85 9.85
N LYS A 178 3.23 7.53 8.97
CA LYS A 178 4.66 7.69 9.23
C LYS A 178 5.39 8.41 8.10
N ALA A 179 6.40 9.20 8.50
CA ALA A 179 7.50 9.58 7.62
C ALA A 179 8.59 8.51 7.71
N ILE A 180 9.03 7.98 6.57
CA ILE A 180 10.11 7.01 6.47
C ILE A 180 11.35 7.73 5.96
N PHE A 181 12.49 7.57 6.64
CA PHE A 181 13.73 8.26 6.31
C PHE A 181 14.67 7.38 5.47
N GLU A 182 15.54 8.01 4.68
CA GLU A 182 16.62 7.33 3.95
C GLU A 182 17.53 6.54 4.93
N LYS A 183 17.97 5.35 4.52
CA LYS A 183 18.99 4.60 5.25
C LYS A 183 20.34 5.29 5.05
N VAL A 184 21.11 5.42 6.13
CA VAL A 184 22.50 5.90 6.09
C VAL A 184 23.38 4.80 5.55
#